data_AF-A0A353VYY3-F1
#
_entry.id   AF-A0A353VYY3-F1
#
_cell.length_a   1.000
_cell.length_b   1.000
_cell.length_c   1.000
_cell.angle_alpha   90.00
_cell.angle_beta   90.00
_cell.angle_gamma   90.00
#
_symmetry.space_group_name_H-M   'P 1'
#
loop_
_entity.id
_entity.type
_entity.pdbx_description
1 polymer ?
#
loop_
_entity_poly.entity_id
_entity_poly.type
_entity_poly.pdbx_seq_one_letter_code
_entity_poly.pdbx_strand_id
1 'polypeptide(L)'
;MGIYLNNQKNVFLNLLLCLLLISNIVNATTEAEYLYLSGLDLFEKGKFEDSIEKLESAVKLEPNIAKYHHILAKSYGRQAEGSIWFKAMKLAKKTLLHLELAAELDADNIEILHDLVKYYLEAPVFLGGSSKKANKINNRIKEIHSKNQ
;
A
#
# COMPACT_ATOMS: atom_id res chain seq x y z
N MET A 1 -22.66 -9.02 48.23
CA MET A 1 -23.52 -9.04 47.02
C MET A 1 -23.24 -7.88 46.05
N GLY A 2 -23.08 -6.62 46.52
CA GLY A 2 -22.91 -5.44 45.63
C GLY A 2 -21.63 -5.40 44.76
N ILE A 3 -20.50 -5.89 45.26
CA ILE A 3 -19.21 -5.87 44.53
C ILE A 3 -19.23 -6.82 43.32
N TYR A 4 -19.88 -7.98 43.45
CA TYR A 4 -20.04 -8.98 42.38
C TYR A 4 -20.92 -8.45 41.23
N LEU A 5 -22.02 -7.76 41.57
CA LEU A 5 -22.93 -7.16 40.58
C LEU A 5 -22.26 -6.03 39.81
N ASN A 6 -21.40 -5.22 40.46
CA ASN A 6 -20.65 -4.15 39.80
C ASN A 6 -19.60 -4.71 38.82
N ASN A 7 -18.88 -5.77 39.22
CA ASN A 7 -17.90 -6.40 38.35
C ASN A 7 -18.54 -7.07 37.13
N GLN A 8 -19.69 -7.72 37.29
CA GLN A 8 -20.46 -8.28 36.18
C GLN A 8 -20.91 -7.19 35.19
N LYS A 9 -21.48 -6.08 35.67
CA LYS A 9 -21.87 -4.94 34.81
C LYS A 9 -20.68 -4.37 34.02
N ASN A 10 -19.51 -4.27 34.65
CA ASN A 10 -18.28 -3.82 33.99
C ASN A 10 -17.81 -4.79 32.90
N VAL A 11 -17.91 -6.10 33.12
CA VAL A 11 -17.59 -7.12 32.10
C VAL A 11 -18.54 -7.02 30.90
N PHE A 12 -19.84 -6.87 31.12
CA PHE A 12 -20.81 -6.67 30.05
C PHE A 12 -20.58 -5.37 29.27
N LEU A 13 -20.27 -4.26 29.96
CA LEU A 13 -19.97 -2.98 29.32
C LEU A 13 -18.70 -3.05 28.47
N ASN A 14 -17.64 -3.69 28.97
CA ASN A 14 -16.41 -3.91 28.22
C ASN A 14 -16.65 -4.81 26.99
N LEU A 15 -17.45 -5.87 27.13
CA LEU A 15 -17.80 -6.74 26.01
C LEU A 15 -18.59 -5.98 24.93
N LEU A 16 -19.55 -5.15 25.33
CA LEU A 16 -20.33 -4.31 24.41
C LEU A 16 -19.43 -3.31 23.67
N LEU A 17 -18.48 -2.67 24.38
CA LEU A 17 -17.53 -1.75 23.77
C LEU A 17 -16.62 -2.46 22.75
N CYS A 18 -16.12 -3.66 23.08
CA CYS A 18 -15.35 -4.48 22.14
C CYS A 18 -16.16 -4.81 20.88
N LEU A 19 -17.43 -5.18 21.02
CA LEU A 19 -18.29 -5.49 19.86
C LEU A 19 -18.47 -4.27 18.94
N LEU A 20 -18.67 -3.07 19.50
CA LEU A 20 -18.77 -1.83 18.72
C LEU A 20 -17.45 -1.46 18.01
N LEU A 21 -16.31 -1.69 18.67
CA LEU A 21 -15.00 -1.47 18.06
C LEU A 21 -14.78 -2.45 16.90
N ILE A 22 -15.08 -3.73 17.10
CA ILE A 22 -14.94 -4.76 16.07
C ILE A 22 -15.82 -4.45 14.86
N SER A 23 -17.09 -4.06 15.05
CA SER A 23 -17.95 -3.69 13.92
C SER A 23 -17.41 -2.50 13.13
N ASN A 24 -16.90 -1.47 13.82
CA ASN A 24 -16.31 -0.31 13.15
C ASN A 24 -15.04 -0.67 12.35
N ILE A 25 -14.19 -1.53 12.92
CA ILE A 25 -12.99 -2.02 12.22
C ILE A 25 -13.39 -2.82 10.98
N VAL A 26 -14.32 -3.77 11.13
CA VAL A 26 -14.80 -4.60 10.01
C VAL A 26 -15.36 -3.72 8.88
N ASN A 27 -16.22 -2.75 9.21
CA ASN A 27 -16.75 -1.81 8.21
C ASN A 27 -15.64 -1.06 7.47
N ALA A 28 -14.66 -0.51 8.19
CA ALA A 28 -13.52 0.19 7.57
C ALA A 28 -12.69 -0.72 6.65
N THR A 29 -12.43 -1.97 7.07
CA THR A 29 -11.68 -2.94 6.25
C THR A 29 -12.44 -3.31 4.95
N THR A 30 -13.76 -3.50 5.03
CA THR A 30 -14.58 -3.81 3.85
C THR A 30 -14.64 -2.64 2.86
N GLU A 31 -14.69 -1.41 3.37
CA GLU A 31 -14.68 -0.22 2.54
C GLU A 31 -13.32 0.00 1.88
N ALA A 32 -12.22 -0.24 2.61
CA ALA A 32 -10.87 -0.15 2.07
C ALA A 32 -10.64 -1.14 0.91
N GLU A 33 -11.05 -2.40 1.07
CA GLU A 33 -10.95 -3.41 0.01
C GLU A 33 -11.80 -3.04 -1.21
N TYR A 34 -13.03 -2.54 -0.99
CA TYR A 34 -13.87 -2.05 -2.09
C TYR A 34 -13.22 -0.90 -2.86
N LEU A 35 -12.67 0.09 -2.15
CA LEU A 35 -11.94 1.21 -2.76
C LEU A 35 -10.72 0.73 -3.53
N TYR A 36 -9.97 -0.24 -3.00
CA TYR A 36 -8.85 -0.87 -3.69
C TYR A 36 -9.28 -1.54 -4.99
N LEU A 37 -10.31 -2.40 -4.96
CA LEU A 37 -10.79 -3.11 -6.14
C LEU A 37 -11.30 -2.15 -7.21
N SER A 38 -12.02 -1.09 -6.81
CA SER A 38 -12.44 -0.03 -7.72
C SER A 38 -11.24 0.72 -8.32
N GLY A 39 -10.23 1.02 -7.51
CA GLY A 39 -9.00 1.67 -7.98
C GLY A 39 -8.18 0.80 -8.93
N LEU A 40 -8.16 -0.51 -8.71
CA LEU A 40 -7.51 -1.49 -9.58
C LEU A 40 -8.22 -1.59 -10.94
N ASP A 41 -9.55 -1.70 -10.97
CA ASP A 41 -10.33 -1.68 -12.22
C ASP A 41 -10.09 -0.39 -13.03
N LEU A 42 -10.03 0.76 -12.35
CA LEU A 42 -9.70 2.05 -12.99
C LEU A 42 -8.28 2.07 -13.56
N PHE A 43 -7.30 1.49 -12.84
CA PHE A 43 -5.93 1.35 -13.31
C PHE A 43 -5.86 0.51 -14.59
N GLU A 44 -6.54 -0.64 -14.61
CA GLU A 44 -6.61 -1.54 -15.78
C GLU A 44 -7.26 -0.86 -16.99
N LYS A 45 -8.23 0.03 -16.75
CA LYS A 45 -8.86 0.86 -17.78
C LYS A 45 -8.03 2.07 -18.22
N GLY A 46 -6.84 2.27 -17.66
CA GLY A 46 -5.97 3.41 -17.95
C GLY A 46 -6.43 4.74 -17.34
N LYS A 47 -7.44 4.73 -16.46
CA LYS A 47 -7.96 5.91 -15.76
C LYS A 47 -7.15 6.20 -14.51
N PHE A 48 -5.89 6.59 -14.68
CA PHE A 48 -4.92 6.65 -13.60
C PHE A 48 -5.24 7.71 -12.53
N GLU A 49 -5.83 8.85 -12.91
CA GLU A 49 -6.21 9.90 -11.95
C GLU A 49 -7.34 9.43 -11.02
N ASP A 50 -8.40 8.84 -11.57
CA ASP A 50 -9.50 8.26 -10.80
C ASP A 50 -9.00 7.09 -9.93
N SER A 51 -8.10 6.27 -10.46
CA SER A 51 -7.46 5.16 -9.74
C SER A 51 -6.71 5.66 -8.50
N ILE A 52 -5.92 6.73 -8.64
CA ILE A 52 -5.19 7.36 -7.54
C ILE A 52 -6.14 7.79 -6.43
N GLU A 53 -7.27 8.45 -6.76
CA GLU A 53 -8.23 8.92 -5.77
C GLU A 53 -8.80 7.77 -4.91
N LYS A 54 -9.20 6.66 -5.56
CA LYS A 54 -9.71 5.48 -4.86
C LYS A 54 -8.63 4.82 -4.01
N LEU A 55 -7.42 4.68 -4.54
CA LEU A 55 -6.32 4.01 -3.85
C LEU A 55 -5.75 4.84 -2.69
N GLU A 56 -5.71 6.19 -2.80
CA GLU A 56 -5.36 7.06 -1.67
C GLU A 56 -6.38 6.89 -0.54
N SER A 57 -7.66 6.73 -0.87
CA SER A 57 -8.72 6.49 0.10
C SER A 57 -8.59 5.10 0.75
N ALA A 58 -8.28 4.06 -0.03
CA ALA A 58 -8.02 2.71 0.48
C ALA A 58 -6.82 2.70 1.44
N VAL A 59 -5.71 3.32 1.06
CA VAL A 59 -4.50 3.46 1.90
C VAL A 59 -4.78 4.27 3.17
N LYS A 60 -5.66 5.28 3.12
CA LYS A 60 -6.02 6.05 4.30
C LYS A 60 -6.78 5.21 5.33
N LEU A 61 -7.64 4.30 4.87
CA LEU A 61 -8.38 3.39 5.74
C LEU A 61 -7.49 2.26 6.26
N GLU A 62 -6.66 1.68 5.38
CA GLU A 62 -5.73 0.59 5.73
C GLU A 62 -4.32 0.87 5.17
N PRO A 63 -3.46 1.55 5.95
CA PRO A 63 -2.14 1.97 5.49
C PRO A 63 -1.08 0.86 5.50
N ASN A 64 -1.42 -0.34 5.98
CA ASN A 64 -0.46 -1.42 6.17
C ASN A 64 -0.69 -2.59 5.19
N ILE A 65 -1.32 -2.32 4.04
CA ILE A 65 -1.61 -3.32 3.02
C ILE A 65 -0.70 -3.10 1.80
N ALA A 66 0.27 -3.98 1.61
CA ALA A 66 1.30 -3.85 0.57
C ALA A 66 0.71 -3.68 -0.85
N LYS A 67 -0.30 -4.49 -1.21
CA LYS A 67 -0.97 -4.41 -2.52
C LYS A 67 -1.60 -3.05 -2.81
N TYR A 68 -2.11 -2.34 -1.79
CA TYR A 68 -2.72 -1.02 -1.99
C TYR A 68 -1.66 0.00 -2.38
N HIS A 69 -0.53 -0.01 -1.67
CA HIS A 69 0.60 0.86 -1.99
C HIS A 69 1.23 0.52 -3.35
N HIS A 70 1.33 -0.76 -3.69
CA HIS A 70 1.90 -1.18 -4.96
C HIS A 70 1.09 -0.68 -6.16
N ILE A 71 -0.23 -0.90 -6.16
CA ILE A 71 -1.10 -0.41 -7.25
C ILE A 71 -1.13 1.12 -7.25
N LEU A 72 -1.20 1.77 -6.08
CA LEU A 72 -1.15 3.23 -5.99
C LEU A 72 0.14 3.80 -6.61
N ALA A 73 1.28 3.16 -6.36
CA ALA A 73 2.55 3.54 -6.97
C ALA A 73 2.53 3.39 -8.49
N LYS A 74 2.01 2.25 -8.99
CA LYS A 74 1.86 2.02 -10.44
C LYS A 74 0.95 3.09 -11.07
N SER A 75 -0.16 3.45 -10.43
CA SER A 75 -1.06 4.51 -10.91
C SER A 75 -0.36 5.87 -10.95
N TYR A 76 0.46 6.21 -9.95
CA TYR A 76 1.28 7.42 -9.98
C TYR A 76 2.30 7.44 -11.12
N GLY A 77 3.01 6.32 -11.34
CA GLY A 77 4.00 6.20 -12.39
C GLY A 77 3.36 6.39 -13.77
N ARG A 78 2.23 5.72 -14.01
CA ARG A 78 1.46 5.85 -15.25
C ARG A 78 0.91 7.26 -15.47
N GLN A 79 0.37 7.89 -14.43
CA GLN A 79 -0.08 9.28 -14.53
C GLN A 79 1.07 10.26 -14.80
N ALA A 80 2.29 9.95 -14.34
CA ALA A 80 3.48 10.76 -14.60
C ALA A 80 3.89 10.75 -16.08
N GLU A 81 3.78 9.60 -16.76
CA GLU A 81 4.11 9.42 -18.19
C GLU A 81 3.33 10.39 -19.10
N GLY A 82 2.07 10.70 -18.75
CA GLY A 82 1.21 11.63 -19.50
C GLY A 82 1.15 13.07 -18.96
N SER A 83 1.96 13.40 -17.94
CA SER A 83 1.87 14.68 -17.24
C SER A 83 2.95 15.68 -17.67
N ILE A 84 2.67 16.97 -17.50
CA ILE A 84 3.69 18.02 -17.65
C ILE A 84 4.82 17.84 -16.63
N TRP A 85 6.03 18.31 -16.98
CA TRP A 85 7.27 18.13 -16.23
C TRP A 85 7.14 18.27 -14.70
N PHE A 86 6.57 19.37 -14.21
CA PHE A 86 6.43 19.61 -12.76
C PHE A 86 5.49 18.61 -12.07
N LYS A 87 4.36 18.27 -12.71
CA LYS A 87 3.42 17.26 -12.20
C LYS A 87 4.07 15.88 -12.25
N ALA A 88 4.72 15.52 -13.36
CA ALA A 88 5.43 14.26 -13.54
C ALA A 88 6.50 14.03 -12.46
N MET A 89 7.32 15.02 -12.13
CA MET A 89 8.33 14.90 -11.06
C MET A 89 7.70 14.63 -9.69
N LYS A 90 6.58 15.29 -9.35
CA LYS A 90 5.87 15.06 -8.08
C LYS A 90 5.30 13.65 -8.01
N LEU A 91 4.67 13.19 -9.09
CA LEU A 91 4.10 11.85 -9.20
C LEU A 91 5.19 10.76 -9.19
N ALA A 92 6.33 10.99 -9.84
CA ALA A 92 7.48 10.08 -9.80
C ALA A 92 8.00 9.91 -8.37
N LYS A 93 8.09 10.99 -7.57
CA LYS A 93 8.49 10.88 -6.15
C LYS A 93 7.47 10.09 -5.32
N LYS A 94 6.17 10.30 -5.56
CA LYS A 94 5.11 9.50 -4.91
C LYS A 94 5.17 8.02 -5.31
N THR A 95 5.52 7.73 -6.56
CA THR A 95 5.73 6.37 -7.06
C THR A 95 6.82 5.67 -6.25
N LEU A 96 7.99 6.30 -6.11
CA LEU A 96 9.09 5.72 -5.32
C LEU A 96 8.69 5.49 -3.88
N LEU A 97 8.08 6.50 -3.23
CA LEU A 97 7.63 6.41 -1.84
C LEU A 97 6.74 5.19 -1.60
N HIS A 98 5.74 4.99 -2.46
CA HIS A 98 4.80 3.89 -2.30
C HIS A 98 5.36 2.53 -2.72
N LEU A 99 6.30 2.47 -3.68
CA LEU A 99 7.03 1.23 -3.96
C LEU A 99 7.93 0.81 -2.80
N GLU A 100 8.66 1.76 -2.20
CA GLU A 100 9.49 1.49 -1.01
C GLU A 100 8.61 0.98 0.14
N LEU A 101 7.49 1.65 0.44
CA LEU A 101 6.56 1.23 1.48
C LEU A 101 5.92 -0.14 1.19
N ALA A 102 5.51 -0.40 -0.05
CA ALA A 102 4.97 -1.70 -0.43
C ALA A 102 6.00 -2.83 -0.23
N ALA A 103 7.27 -2.59 -0.56
CA ALA A 103 8.37 -3.55 -0.38
C ALA A 103 8.80 -3.73 1.10
N GLU A 104 8.50 -2.75 1.96
CA GLU A 104 8.65 -2.87 3.41
C GLU A 104 7.53 -3.71 4.02
N LEU A 105 6.29 -3.49 3.59
CA LEU A 105 5.11 -4.21 4.07
C LEU A 105 5.06 -5.66 3.61
N ASP A 106 5.42 -5.93 2.35
CA ASP A 106 5.54 -7.28 1.81
C ASP A 106 6.94 -7.50 1.22
N ALA A 107 7.80 -7.86 2.16
CA ALA A 107 9.21 -8.12 2.02
C ALA A 107 9.58 -9.09 0.88
N ASP A 108 8.79 -10.14 0.69
CA ASP A 108 9.14 -11.25 -0.19
C ASP A 108 8.35 -11.23 -1.51
N ASN A 109 7.59 -10.16 -1.74
CA ASN A 109 6.81 -9.97 -2.96
C ASN A 109 7.68 -9.62 -4.16
N ILE A 110 7.96 -10.62 -4.98
CA ILE A 110 8.87 -10.50 -6.12
C ILE A 110 8.36 -9.49 -7.14
N GLU A 111 7.04 -9.33 -7.33
CA GLU A 111 6.48 -8.33 -8.25
C GLU A 111 6.78 -6.90 -7.79
N ILE A 112 6.53 -6.60 -6.50
CA ILE A 112 6.83 -5.29 -5.91
C ILE A 112 8.34 -5.00 -5.99
N LEU A 113 9.17 -5.98 -5.64
CA LEU A 113 10.63 -5.82 -5.68
C LEU A 113 11.13 -5.57 -7.10
N HIS A 114 10.57 -6.23 -8.12
CA HIS A 114 10.92 -5.97 -9.52
C HIS A 114 10.52 -4.56 -9.97
N ASP A 115 9.32 -4.10 -9.62
CA ASP A 115 8.88 -2.74 -9.96
C ASP A 115 9.76 -1.68 -9.27
N LEU A 116 10.17 -1.91 -8.02
CA LEU A 116 11.09 -1.03 -7.30
C LEU A 116 12.50 -1.04 -7.93
N VAL A 117 13.02 -2.21 -8.33
CA VAL A 117 14.29 -2.32 -9.07
C VAL A 117 14.21 -1.54 -10.38
N LYS A 118 13.12 -1.70 -11.14
CA LYS A 118 12.91 -0.99 -12.38
C LYS A 118 12.94 0.52 -12.17
N TYR A 119 12.21 1.02 -11.17
CA TYR A 119 12.24 2.45 -10.82
C TYR A 119 13.67 2.92 -10.51
N TYR A 120 14.40 2.21 -9.65
CA TYR A 120 15.76 2.60 -9.30
C TYR A 120 16.73 2.61 -10.49
N LEU A 121 16.49 1.80 -11.52
CA LEU A 121 17.34 1.77 -12.71
C LEU A 121 16.97 2.84 -13.75
N GLU A 122 15.68 3.15 -13.89
CA GLU A 122 15.18 4.03 -14.94
C GLU A 122 15.07 5.50 -14.51
N ALA A 123 14.80 5.77 -13.22
CA ALA A 123 14.61 7.13 -12.75
C ALA A 123 15.92 7.92 -12.71
N PRO A 124 15.89 9.24 -12.97
CA PRO A 124 17.02 10.13 -12.69
C PRO A 124 17.47 10.08 -11.23
N VAL A 125 18.76 10.30 -10.98
CA VAL A 125 19.34 10.27 -9.62
C VAL A 125 18.64 11.24 -8.67
N PHE A 126 18.30 12.45 -9.12
CA PHE A 126 17.60 13.44 -8.29
C PHE A 126 16.13 13.07 -7.98
N LEU A 127 15.56 12.10 -8.70
CA LEU A 127 14.26 11.49 -8.41
C LEU A 127 14.38 10.19 -7.62
N GLY A 128 15.60 9.77 -7.25
CA GLY A 128 15.85 8.59 -6.42
C GLY A 128 16.40 7.38 -7.17
N GLY A 129 16.70 7.50 -8.47
CA GLY A 129 17.42 6.47 -9.23
C GLY A 129 18.73 6.07 -8.56
N SER A 130 18.99 4.77 -8.47
CA SER A 130 20.18 4.22 -7.83
C SER A 130 20.45 2.75 -8.22
N SER A 131 21.43 2.50 -9.08
CA SER A 131 21.88 1.14 -9.42
C SER A 131 22.35 0.36 -8.19
N LYS A 132 22.92 1.03 -7.18
CA LYS A 132 23.32 0.40 -5.91
C LYS A 132 22.10 -0.15 -5.15
N LYS A 133 21.02 0.63 -5.03
CA LYS A 133 19.79 0.17 -4.38
C LYS A 133 19.14 -0.97 -5.19
N ALA A 134 19.06 -0.83 -6.52
CA ALA A 134 18.56 -1.87 -7.41
C ALA A 134 19.30 -3.21 -7.22
N ASN A 135 20.64 -3.19 -7.19
CA ASN A 135 21.45 -4.40 -6.98
C ASN A 135 21.22 -5.05 -5.61
N LYS A 136 21.02 -4.24 -4.55
CA LYS A 136 20.67 -4.76 -3.22
C LYS A 136 19.36 -5.56 -3.26
N ILE A 137 18.34 -5.02 -3.93
CA ILE A 137 17.04 -5.70 -4.08
C ILE A 137 17.16 -6.95 -4.97
N ASN A 138 17.92 -6.89 -6.07
CA ASN A 138 18.16 -8.06 -6.92
C ASN A 138 18.82 -9.22 -6.16
N ASN A 139 19.74 -8.94 -5.24
CA ASN A 139 20.34 -9.98 -4.40
C ASN A 139 19.30 -10.62 -3.47
N ARG A 140 18.42 -9.80 -2.88
CA ARG A 140 17.30 -10.28 -2.08
C ARG A 140 16.35 -11.19 -2.87
N ILE A 141 16.01 -10.81 -4.11
CA ILE A 141 15.18 -11.65 -4.99
C ILE A 141 15.83 -13.03 -5.20
N LYS A 142 17.16 -13.08 -5.43
CA LYS A 142 17.89 -14.35 -5.56
C LYS A 142 17.82 -15.20 -4.28
N GLU A 143 17.95 -14.58 -3.12
CA GLU A 143 17.83 -15.26 -1.83
C GLU A 143 16.42 -15.84 -1.62
N ILE A 144 15.37 -15.10 -1.97
CA ILE A 144 13.96 -15.58 -1.90
C ILE A 144 13.78 -16.81 -2.81
N HIS A 145 14.26 -16.76 -4.05
CA HIS A 145 14.19 -17.89 -4.97
C HIS A 145 14.90 -19.13 -4.40
N SER A 146 16.06 -18.96 -3.78
CA SER A 146 16.82 -20.07 -3.21
C SER A 146 16.16 -20.73 -1.99
N LYS A 147 15.27 -20.02 -1.28
CA LYS A 147 14.52 -20.57 -0.14
C LYS A 147 13.28 -21.37 -0.55
N ASN A 148 12.77 -21.13 -1.76
CA ASN A 148 11.53 -21.71 -2.27
C ASN A 148 11.78 -22.96 -3.15
N GLN A 149 13.03 -23.41 -3.25
CA GLN A 149 13.46 -24.65 -3.91
C GLN A 149 13.80 -25.69 -2.85
#